data_AF-A0A7C5IJQ4-F1
#
_entry.id   AF-A0A7C5IJQ4-F1
#
_cell.length_a   1.000
_cell.length_b   1.000
_cell.length_c   1.000
_cell.angle_alpha   90.00
_cell.angle_beta   90.00
_cell.angle_gamma   90.00
#
_symmetry.space_group_name_H-M   'P 1'
#
loop_
_entity.id
_entity.type
_entity.pdbx_description
1 polymer ?
#
loop_
_entity_poly.entity_id
_entity_poly.type
_entity_poly.pdbx_seq_one_letter_code
_entity_poly.pdbx_strand_id
1 'polypeptide(L)'
;MLYKPDFEAACEHMQAFWAGEPIGRPLLRVVCKSDSYRPLDESGVDLLTRKTDIDYILDRFDRELENTRYLAEAVPVYVPGLVCSDMAAFFVEDLDIRGDTVWYPEMIGDWAAHPLQFDPRNRWWQLVRWQTLAAVERCRDRYLIGVPDFQPGMDTISLLRSPARVCLDLVDNPAPVKRAVDYIIDTVYRYCYNEFRSLVACTADLVSDWMGLFSSGNHDIIQCDFIALVGAQHFEEFCLPGIERQCRMLDTSVFHLDGPDAVRHLDRLLEVRDLGAIQWVPGAGKPPAVGWLPVLKRVQQAGKGLYISSPPEDVPEILEHLSSRGLMIAVERLFESVAEGEAFMREVERTCRPHRQVLGS
;
A
#
# COMPACT_ATOMS: atom_id res chain seq x y z
N MET A 1 13.90 -10.70 14.24
CA MET A 1 14.33 -9.93 13.05
C MET A 1 15.45 -8.98 13.44
N LEU A 2 16.55 -8.89 12.67
CA LEU A 2 17.77 -8.15 13.08
C LEU A 2 17.51 -6.70 13.48
N TYR A 3 16.73 -5.95 12.69
CA TYR A 3 16.46 -4.52 12.91
C TYR A 3 15.17 -4.25 13.71
N LYS A 4 14.49 -5.31 14.17
CA LYS A 4 13.27 -5.24 15.01
C LYS A 4 13.34 -6.32 16.10
N PRO A 5 13.98 -6.03 17.25
CA PRO A 5 14.17 -7.02 18.32
C PRO A 5 12.85 -7.58 18.88
N ASP A 6 11.82 -6.75 18.92
CA ASP A 6 10.44 -7.03 19.36
C ASP A 6 9.53 -7.33 18.17
N PHE A 7 10.02 -8.07 17.18
CA PHE A 7 9.27 -8.43 15.97
C PHE A 7 8.08 -9.35 16.27
N GLU A 8 8.23 -10.30 17.20
CA GLU A 8 7.15 -11.21 17.59
C GLU A 8 5.93 -10.45 18.15
N ALA A 9 6.17 -9.45 19.02
CA ALA A 9 5.11 -8.58 19.54
C ALA A 9 4.44 -7.76 18.43
N ALA A 10 5.21 -7.28 17.43
CA ALA A 10 4.63 -6.59 16.28
C ALA A 10 3.74 -7.52 15.44
N CYS A 11 4.09 -8.80 15.29
CA CYS A 11 3.25 -9.80 14.63
C CYS A 11 1.93 -10.03 15.39
N GLU A 12 1.98 -10.18 16.71
CA GLU A 12 0.78 -10.33 17.55
C GLU A 12 -0.15 -9.11 17.43
N HIS A 13 0.41 -7.90 17.48
CA HIS A 13 -0.37 -6.67 17.32
C HIS A 13 -0.94 -6.50 15.91
N MET A 14 -0.21 -6.91 14.87
CA MET A 14 -0.69 -6.88 13.49
C MET A 14 -1.86 -7.86 13.28
N GLN A 15 -1.78 -9.07 13.87
CA GLN A 15 -2.90 -10.01 13.90
C GLN A 15 -4.12 -9.42 14.62
N ALA A 16 -3.91 -8.75 15.76
CA ALA A 16 -4.97 -8.05 16.48
C ALA A 16 -5.59 -6.92 15.63
N PHE A 17 -4.79 -6.18 14.85
CA PHE A 17 -5.32 -5.17 13.92
C PHE A 17 -6.28 -5.78 12.89
N TRP A 18 -5.88 -6.88 12.25
CA TRP A 18 -6.71 -7.57 11.25
C TRP A 18 -7.96 -8.22 11.84
N ALA A 19 -7.87 -8.74 13.07
CA ALA A 19 -9.01 -9.27 13.81
C ALA A 19 -9.91 -8.16 14.40
N GLY A 20 -9.48 -6.89 14.31
CA GLY A 20 -10.13 -5.77 14.98
C GLY A 20 -10.16 -5.96 16.50
N GLU A 21 -9.11 -6.49 17.10
CA GLU A 21 -8.97 -6.68 18.54
C GLU A 21 -8.25 -5.48 19.18
N PRO A 22 -8.63 -5.07 20.41
CA PRO A 22 -8.00 -3.94 21.08
C PRO A 22 -6.66 -4.32 21.73
N ILE A 23 -5.59 -3.60 21.40
CA ILE A 23 -4.29 -3.71 22.11
C ILE A 23 -4.08 -2.60 23.17
N GLY A 24 -5.07 -1.72 23.34
CA GLY A 24 -5.05 -0.63 24.32
C GLY A 24 -4.55 0.72 23.83
N ARG A 25 -3.98 0.77 22.63
CA ARG A 25 -3.60 1.97 21.85
C ARG A 25 -3.75 1.62 20.35
N PRO A 26 -3.75 2.59 19.42
CA PRO A 26 -3.61 2.24 18.01
C PRO A 26 -2.27 1.54 17.75
N LEU A 27 -2.18 0.82 16.65
CA LEU A 27 -0.88 0.45 16.10
C LEU A 27 -0.18 1.72 15.61
N LEU A 28 1.15 1.77 15.76
CA LEU A 28 1.95 2.91 15.39
C LEU A 28 3.10 2.48 14.48
N ARG A 29 3.30 3.20 13.38
CA ARG A 29 4.54 3.17 12.61
C ARG A 29 5.43 4.32 13.05
N VAL A 30 6.39 4.04 13.94
CA VAL A 30 7.36 5.02 14.45
C VAL A 30 8.75 4.63 13.96
N VAL A 31 9.43 5.54 13.27
CA VAL A 31 10.80 5.36 12.80
C VAL A 31 11.71 6.44 13.37
N CYS A 32 12.92 6.06 13.74
CA CYS A 32 13.91 6.96 14.31
C CYS A 32 15.25 6.81 13.62
N LYS A 33 16.09 7.84 13.69
CA LYS A 33 17.50 7.74 13.31
C LYS A 33 18.23 6.75 14.22
N SER A 34 19.16 6.01 13.65
CA SER A 34 20.13 5.24 14.42
C SER A 34 21.26 6.13 14.94
N ASP A 35 21.99 5.65 15.95
CA ASP A 35 23.18 6.35 16.47
C ASP A 35 24.28 6.55 15.41
N SER A 36 24.28 5.71 14.38
CA SER A 36 25.20 5.75 13.24
C SER A 36 24.60 6.39 12.00
N TYR A 37 23.49 7.11 12.12
CA TYR A 37 22.76 7.69 10.98
C TYR A 37 23.67 8.53 10.09
N ARG A 38 23.63 8.22 8.79
CA ARG A 38 24.30 8.99 7.74
C ARG A 38 23.31 9.25 6.61
N PRO A 39 23.09 10.51 6.20
CA PRO A 39 22.26 10.80 5.04
C PRO A 39 22.72 9.99 3.81
N LEU A 40 21.77 9.43 3.08
CA LEU A 40 22.05 8.81 1.80
C LEU A 40 22.32 9.91 0.77
N ASP A 41 23.45 9.80 0.07
CA ASP A 41 23.78 10.64 -1.07
C ASP A 41 23.65 9.81 -2.35
N GLU A 42 22.67 10.19 -3.17
CA GLU A 42 22.42 9.57 -4.47
C GLU A 42 22.70 10.54 -5.63
N SER A 43 23.24 11.73 -5.37
CA SER A 43 23.37 12.82 -6.35
C SER A 43 24.16 12.45 -7.62
N GLY A 44 25.03 11.41 -7.55
CA GLY A 44 25.81 10.90 -8.68
C GLY A 44 25.20 9.69 -9.41
N VAL A 45 24.02 9.21 -9.03
CA VAL A 45 23.41 8.00 -9.60
C VAL A 45 22.20 8.38 -10.44
N ASP A 46 22.16 7.92 -11.68
CA ASP A 46 21.05 8.18 -12.60
C ASP A 46 19.77 7.44 -12.20
N LEU A 47 18.62 7.96 -12.63
CA LEU A 47 17.32 7.44 -12.23
C LEU A 47 17.08 6.00 -12.68
N LEU A 48 17.59 5.59 -13.85
CA LEU A 48 17.40 4.23 -14.34
C LEU A 48 18.13 3.25 -13.42
N THR A 49 19.41 3.52 -13.10
CA THR A 49 20.18 2.72 -12.14
C THR A 49 19.48 2.61 -10.79
N ARG A 50 18.94 3.71 -10.24
CA ARG A 50 18.20 3.69 -8.97
C ARG A 50 16.95 2.79 -8.99
N LYS A 51 16.46 2.42 -10.16
CA LYS A 51 15.21 1.66 -10.36
C LYS A 51 15.43 0.26 -10.92
N THR A 52 16.55 0.01 -11.60
CA THR A 52 16.78 -1.24 -12.32
C THR A 52 18.03 -2.00 -11.89
N ASP A 53 19.01 -1.34 -11.27
CA ASP A 53 20.20 -2.01 -10.76
C ASP A 53 19.93 -2.60 -9.36
N ILE A 54 19.73 -3.91 -9.30
CA ILE A 54 19.34 -4.59 -8.06
C ILE A 54 20.42 -4.53 -6.98
N ASP A 55 21.71 -4.56 -7.36
CA ASP A 55 22.79 -4.54 -6.38
C ASP A 55 22.85 -3.16 -5.73
N TYR A 56 22.75 -2.10 -6.55
CA TYR A 56 22.63 -0.75 -6.05
C TYR A 56 21.40 -0.57 -5.14
N ILE A 57 20.23 -1.05 -5.57
CA ILE A 57 18.97 -0.93 -4.82
C ILE A 57 19.09 -1.62 -3.45
N LEU A 58 19.61 -2.84 -3.40
CA LEU A 58 19.75 -3.58 -2.15
C LEU A 58 20.87 -3.01 -1.26
N ASP A 59 21.96 -2.50 -1.84
CA ASP A 59 23.02 -1.81 -1.09
C ASP A 59 22.51 -0.49 -0.49
N ARG A 60 21.64 0.23 -1.21
CA ARG A 60 20.94 1.40 -0.68
C ARG A 60 20.01 0.99 0.46
N PHE A 61 19.16 -0.02 0.24
CA PHE A 61 18.23 -0.49 1.26
C PHE A 61 18.96 -0.98 2.52
N ASP A 62 20.08 -1.68 2.39
CA ASP A 62 20.91 -2.08 3.54
C ASP A 62 21.39 -0.88 4.37
N ARG A 63 21.78 0.22 3.71
CA ARG A 63 22.14 1.46 4.39
C ARG A 63 20.93 2.12 5.07
N GLU A 64 19.74 2.05 4.46
CA GLU A 64 18.49 2.51 5.10
C GLU A 64 18.21 1.72 6.38
N LEU A 65 18.37 0.40 6.35
CA LEU A 65 18.20 -0.46 7.53
C LEU A 65 19.17 -0.08 8.65
N GLU A 66 20.43 0.17 8.33
CA GLU A 66 21.45 0.59 9.30
C GLU A 66 21.17 1.97 9.90
N ASN A 67 20.63 2.88 9.08
CA ASN A 67 20.27 4.25 9.46
C ASN A 67 18.98 4.35 10.27
N THR A 68 18.16 3.31 10.31
CA THR A 68 16.81 3.37 10.88
C THR A 68 16.70 2.50 12.13
N ARG A 69 15.89 2.97 13.08
CA ARG A 69 15.36 2.18 14.18
C ARG A 69 13.84 2.15 14.04
N TYR A 70 13.28 0.94 14.12
CA TYR A 70 11.86 0.68 13.93
C TYR A 70 11.24 0.40 15.29
N LEU A 71 10.31 1.27 15.72
CA LEU A 71 9.64 1.17 17.02
C LEU A 71 8.16 0.83 16.85
N ALA A 72 7.54 0.39 17.95
CA ALA A 72 6.15 -0.06 17.99
C ALA A 72 5.89 -1.16 16.93
N GLU A 73 4.97 -0.94 15.99
CA GLU A 73 4.63 -1.91 14.95
C GLU A 73 5.30 -1.58 13.61
N ALA A 74 6.20 -0.59 13.57
CA ALA A 74 7.05 -0.39 12.41
C ALA A 74 7.97 -1.60 12.20
N VAL A 75 8.04 -2.08 10.97
CA VAL A 75 8.95 -3.14 10.55
C VAL A 75 9.69 -2.70 9.29
N PRO A 76 10.96 -3.12 9.09
CA PRO A 76 11.64 -2.93 7.82
C PRO A 76 11.00 -3.79 6.74
N VAL A 77 10.66 -3.17 5.60
CA VAL A 77 10.05 -3.85 4.46
C VAL A 77 10.77 -3.45 3.19
N TYR A 78 11.13 -4.45 2.38
CA TYR A 78 11.53 -4.25 0.99
C TYR A 78 10.36 -4.58 0.07
N VAL A 79 10.01 -3.66 -0.82
CA VAL A 79 9.00 -3.88 -1.85
C VAL A 79 9.70 -3.90 -3.21
N PRO A 80 9.68 -5.03 -3.94
CA PRO A 80 10.21 -5.08 -5.30
C PRO A 80 9.30 -4.29 -6.24
N GLY A 81 9.86 -3.60 -7.23
CA GLY A 81 9.08 -2.77 -8.14
C GLY A 81 9.85 -1.57 -8.65
N LEU A 82 9.21 -0.82 -9.54
CA LEU A 82 9.79 0.39 -10.12
C LEU A 82 9.42 1.61 -9.26
N VAL A 83 8.12 1.89 -9.12
CA VAL A 83 7.60 2.96 -8.25
C VAL A 83 6.15 2.65 -7.85
N CYS A 84 5.27 2.64 -8.85
CA CYS A 84 3.84 2.46 -8.71
C CYS A 84 3.28 1.93 -10.04
N SER A 85 2.11 1.29 -9.98
CA SER A 85 1.44 0.72 -11.15
C SER A 85 2.30 -0.29 -11.93
N ASP A 86 3.10 -1.12 -11.25
CA ASP A 86 4.04 -2.06 -11.87
C ASP A 86 3.35 -2.98 -12.90
N MET A 87 2.05 -3.24 -12.74
CA MET A 87 1.30 -4.02 -13.72
C MET A 87 1.23 -3.38 -15.10
N ALA A 88 1.10 -2.05 -15.20
CA ALA A 88 1.13 -1.36 -16.47
C ALA A 88 2.50 -1.53 -17.17
N ALA A 89 3.59 -1.53 -16.39
CA ALA A 89 4.93 -1.82 -16.89
C ALA A 89 5.01 -3.18 -17.60
N PHE A 90 4.27 -4.18 -17.11
CA PHE A 90 4.31 -5.54 -17.65
C PHE A 90 3.65 -5.69 -19.03
N PHE A 91 2.97 -4.65 -19.53
CA PHE A 91 2.39 -4.62 -20.88
C PHE A 91 3.19 -3.79 -21.88
N VAL A 92 4.06 -2.90 -21.41
CA VAL A 92 4.78 -1.97 -22.28
C VAL A 92 6.23 -2.41 -22.50
N GLU A 93 6.77 -2.05 -23.65
CA GLU A 93 8.19 -2.25 -23.94
C GLU A 93 9.03 -1.19 -23.23
N ASP A 94 8.67 0.09 -23.38
CA ASP A 94 9.37 1.24 -22.80
C ASP A 94 8.54 1.95 -21.73
N LEU A 95 9.25 2.62 -20.81
CA LEU A 95 8.69 3.51 -19.80
C LEU A 95 9.62 4.73 -19.64
N ASP A 96 9.07 5.80 -19.08
CA ASP A 96 9.79 7.04 -18.84
C ASP A 96 9.86 7.33 -17.33
N ILE A 97 11.07 7.30 -16.77
CA ILE A 97 11.32 7.53 -15.34
C ILE A 97 11.65 9.00 -15.14
N ARG A 98 10.80 9.70 -14.38
CA ARG A 98 10.94 11.13 -14.09
C ARG A 98 10.95 11.37 -12.59
N GLY A 99 12.14 11.59 -12.03
CA GLY A 99 12.33 11.70 -10.59
C GLY A 99 11.83 10.43 -9.90
N ASP A 100 10.86 10.60 -9.01
CA ASP A 100 10.21 9.51 -8.27
C ASP A 100 8.91 9.01 -8.94
N THR A 101 8.68 9.29 -10.22
CA THR A 101 7.48 8.84 -10.96
C THR A 101 7.84 8.03 -12.20
N VAL A 102 6.97 7.07 -12.56
CA VAL A 102 7.07 6.27 -13.78
C VAL A 102 5.89 6.60 -14.69
N TRP A 103 6.18 6.83 -15.96
CA TRP A 103 5.19 7.16 -16.98
C TRP A 103 5.15 6.06 -18.04
N TYR A 104 3.94 5.67 -18.41
CA TYR A 104 3.69 4.59 -19.35
C TYR A 104 3.21 5.17 -20.69
N PRO A 105 3.76 4.68 -21.82
CA PRO A 105 3.23 5.06 -23.12
C PRO A 105 1.81 4.51 -23.30
N GLU A 106 0.93 5.30 -23.91
CA GLU A 106 -0.36 4.80 -24.39
C GLU A 106 -0.12 3.70 -25.44
N MET A 107 -0.63 2.50 -25.19
CA MET A 107 -0.56 1.39 -26.14
C MET A 107 -1.93 1.02 -26.71
N ILE A 108 -3.01 1.32 -26.01
CA ILE A 108 -4.37 0.99 -26.44
C ILE A 108 -4.92 2.17 -27.25
N GLY A 109 -4.49 2.29 -28.50
CA GLY A 109 -5.07 3.26 -29.44
C GLY A 109 -6.47 2.87 -29.89
N ASP A 110 -6.64 1.60 -30.26
CA ASP A 110 -7.90 0.96 -30.63
C ASP A 110 -8.00 -0.43 -30.02
N TRP A 111 -9.14 -0.73 -29.40
CA TRP A 111 -9.41 -1.98 -28.69
C TRP A 111 -9.36 -3.22 -29.59
N ALA A 112 -9.72 -3.08 -30.87
CA ALA A 112 -9.71 -4.21 -31.80
C ALA A 112 -8.29 -4.48 -32.34
N ALA A 113 -7.51 -3.42 -32.59
CA ALA A 113 -6.15 -3.53 -33.10
C ALA A 113 -5.11 -3.93 -32.05
N HIS A 114 -5.35 -3.66 -30.76
CA HIS A 114 -4.37 -3.86 -29.69
C HIS A 114 -4.96 -4.71 -28.54
N PRO A 115 -5.11 -6.03 -28.74
CA PRO A 115 -5.53 -6.90 -27.65
C PRO A 115 -4.49 -6.89 -26.53
N LEU A 116 -4.94 -6.70 -25.30
CA LEU A 116 -4.09 -6.81 -24.12
C LEU A 116 -3.63 -8.26 -23.97
N GLN A 117 -2.32 -8.46 -23.95
CA GLN A 117 -1.71 -9.76 -23.75
C GLN A 117 -0.50 -9.63 -22.84
N PHE A 118 -0.54 -10.36 -21.72
CA PHE A 118 0.60 -10.51 -20.84
C PHE A 118 1.63 -11.45 -21.47
N ASP A 119 2.90 -11.02 -21.55
CA ASP A 119 4.02 -11.85 -21.95
C ASP A 119 4.95 -12.04 -20.74
N PRO A 120 5.13 -13.27 -20.22
CA PRO A 120 6.07 -13.52 -19.13
C PRO A 120 7.53 -13.26 -19.53
N ARG A 121 7.84 -12.96 -20.80
CA ARG A 121 9.17 -12.51 -21.24
C ARG A 121 9.31 -10.97 -21.24
N ASN A 122 8.26 -10.23 -20.89
CA ASN A 122 8.33 -8.78 -20.74
C ASN A 122 9.50 -8.40 -19.81
N ARG A 123 10.32 -7.44 -20.23
CA ARG A 123 11.56 -7.11 -19.52
C ARG A 123 11.32 -6.55 -18.12
N TRP A 124 10.26 -5.78 -17.93
CA TRP A 124 9.93 -5.17 -16.64
C TRP A 124 9.39 -6.21 -15.68
N TRP A 125 8.53 -7.12 -16.16
CA TRP A 125 8.11 -8.28 -15.40
C TRP A 125 9.32 -9.13 -14.96
N GLN A 126 10.23 -9.47 -15.88
CA GLN A 126 11.43 -10.25 -15.56
C GLN A 126 12.34 -9.53 -14.57
N LEU A 127 12.49 -8.20 -14.71
CA LEU A 127 13.26 -7.38 -13.79
C LEU A 127 12.67 -7.43 -12.37
N VAL A 128 11.39 -7.12 -12.19
CA VAL A 128 10.76 -7.09 -10.85
C VAL A 128 10.80 -8.48 -10.20
N ARG A 129 10.64 -9.55 -11.00
CA ARG A 129 10.81 -10.93 -10.53
C ARG A 129 12.24 -11.22 -10.08
N TRP A 130 13.24 -10.73 -10.83
CA TRP A 130 14.66 -10.82 -10.46
C TRP A 130 14.98 -10.01 -9.18
N GLN A 131 14.44 -8.79 -9.06
CA GLN A 131 14.59 -7.97 -7.85
C GLN A 131 14.04 -8.69 -6.61
N THR A 132 12.88 -9.34 -6.76
CA THR A 132 12.27 -10.13 -5.68
C THR A 132 13.18 -11.29 -5.27
N LEU A 133 13.68 -12.08 -6.22
CA LEU A 133 14.57 -13.20 -5.95
C LEU A 133 15.86 -12.77 -5.23
N ALA A 134 16.49 -11.68 -5.69
CA ALA A 134 17.69 -11.15 -5.06
C ALA A 134 17.43 -10.66 -3.63
N ALA A 135 16.29 -10.00 -3.40
CA ALA A 135 15.89 -9.56 -2.06
C ALA A 135 15.61 -10.76 -1.13
N VAL A 136 14.93 -11.80 -1.62
CA VAL A 136 14.69 -13.06 -0.90
C VAL A 136 16.01 -13.69 -0.45
N GLU A 137 17.00 -13.76 -1.34
CA GLU A 137 18.32 -14.32 -1.02
C GLU A 137 19.10 -13.46 0.00
N ARG A 138 18.97 -12.13 -0.07
CA ARG A 138 19.70 -11.19 0.79
C ARG A 138 19.02 -10.94 2.15
N CYS A 139 17.72 -11.22 2.27
CA CYS A 139 16.90 -10.91 3.45
C CYS A 139 17.46 -11.49 4.74
N ARG A 140 17.69 -12.81 4.84
CA ARG A 140 18.32 -13.48 6.01
C ARG A 140 17.82 -12.96 7.37
N ASP A 141 16.49 -12.93 7.58
CA ASP A 141 15.80 -12.45 8.79
C ASP A 141 16.01 -10.95 9.14
N ARG A 142 16.40 -10.12 8.16
CA ARG A 142 16.64 -8.69 8.35
C ARG A 142 15.41 -7.82 8.10
N TYR A 143 14.50 -8.24 7.23
CA TYR A 143 13.33 -7.46 6.81
C TYR A 143 12.19 -8.34 6.28
N LEU A 144 11.00 -7.78 6.13
CA LEU A 144 9.93 -8.42 5.36
C LEU A 144 10.03 -8.06 3.88
N ILE A 145 9.50 -8.94 3.04
CA ILE A 145 9.41 -8.71 1.60
C ILE A 145 7.94 -8.55 1.25
N GLY A 146 7.63 -7.47 0.53
CA GLY A 146 6.30 -7.23 0.01
C GLY A 146 6.11 -7.72 -1.42
N VAL A 147 4.88 -7.61 -1.90
CA VAL A 147 4.56 -7.77 -3.32
C VAL A 147 4.65 -6.42 -4.04
N PRO A 148 4.90 -6.40 -5.37
CA PRO A 148 4.91 -5.17 -6.15
C PRO A 148 3.62 -4.38 -6.05
N ASP A 149 3.72 -3.08 -6.29
CA ASP A 149 2.55 -2.21 -6.35
C ASP A 149 1.83 -2.39 -7.70
N PHE A 150 0.92 -3.35 -7.77
CA PHE A 150 0.31 -3.76 -9.04
C PHE A 150 -0.63 -2.71 -9.64
N GLN A 151 -1.51 -2.10 -8.85
CA GLN A 151 -2.65 -1.27 -9.31
C GLN A 151 -3.41 -1.88 -10.52
N PRO A 152 -4.04 -3.07 -10.35
CA PRO A 152 -4.62 -3.81 -11.46
C PRO A 152 -5.99 -3.25 -11.89
N GLY A 153 -6.53 -3.81 -12.97
CA GLY A 153 -7.88 -3.49 -13.46
C GLY A 153 -7.94 -2.11 -14.10
N MET A 154 -8.77 -1.23 -13.54
CA MET A 154 -9.07 0.06 -14.18
C MET A 154 -7.88 1.02 -14.20
N ASP A 155 -7.03 1.00 -13.18
CA ASP A 155 -5.84 1.87 -13.13
C ASP A 155 -4.84 1.49 -14.23
N THR A 156 -4.54 0.20 -14.36
CA THR A 156 -3.74 -0.32 -15.47
C THR A 156 -4.32 0.10 -16.83
N ILE A 157 -5.64 -0.02 -17.03
CA ILE A 157 -6.29 0.38 -18.29
C ILE A 157 -6.18 1.89 -18.52
N SER A 158 -6.42 2.69 -17.47
CA SER A 158 -6.32 4.15 -17.49
C SER A 158 -4.93 4.60 -17.93
N LEU A 159 -3.88 3.94 -17.45
CA LEU A 159 -2.50 4.23 -17.85
C LEU A 159 -2.21 3.83 -19.30
N LEU A 160 -2.67 2.65 -19.72
CA LEU A 160 -2.39 2.12 -21.07
C LEU A 160 -3.23 2.76 -22.19
N ARG A 161 -4.34 3.43 -21.86
CA ARG A 161 -5.25 4.07 -22.82
C ARG A 161 -5.42 5.58 -22.65
N SER A 162 -4.88 6.16 -21.59
CA SER A 162 -5.20 7.47 -21.03
C SER A 162 -6.55 7.53 -20.29
N PRO A 163 -6.62 8.21 -19.13
CA PRO A 163 -7.84 8.33 -18.35
C PRO A 163 -9.00 8.95 -19.14
N ALA A 164 -8.71 9.98 -19.95
CA ALA A 164 -9.72 10.70 -20.72
C ALA A 164 -10.41 9.80 -21.76
N ARG A 165 -9.65 8.96 -22.46
CA ARG A 165 -10.21 8.04 -23.47
C ARG A 165 -10.98 6.90 -22.82
N VAL A 166 -10.53 6.41 -21.66
CA VAL A 166 -11.30 5.44 -20.88
C VAL A 166 -12.64 6.03 -20.47
N CYS A 167 -12.69 7.27 -19.95
CA CYS A 167 -13.94 7.93 -19.62
C CYS A 167 -14.91 8.05 -20.82
N LEU A 168 -14.40 8.32 -22.02
CA LEU A 168 -15.22 8.32 -23.24
C LEU A 168 -15.71 6.91 -23.59
N ASP A 169 -14.85 5.89 -23.49
CA ASP A 169 -15.25 4.52 -23.78
C ASP A 169 -16.33 4.01 -22.84
N LEU A 170 -16.31 4.37 -21.55
CA LEU A 170 -17.35 3.96 -20.60
C LEU A 170 -18.75 4.38 -21.07
N VAL A 171 -18.85 5.47 -21.84
CA VAL A 171 -20.10 5.98 -22.40
C VAL A 171 -20.37 5.38 -23.78
N ASP A 172 -19.37 5.41 -24.68
CA ASP A 172 -19.57 5.14 -26.10
C ASP A 172 -19.40 3.66 -26.46
N ASN A 173 -18.50 2.96 -25.78
CA ASN A 173 -18.14 1.57 -26.07
C ASN A 173 -17.59 0.85 -24.81
N PRO A 174 -18.45 0.55 -23.82
CA PRO A 174 -17.99 0.02 -22.52
C PRO A 174 -17.55 -1.45 -22.56
N ALA A 175 -17.98 -2.22 -23.56
CA ALA A 175 -17.78 -3.66 -23.59
C ALA A 175 -16.29 -4.09 -23.67
N PRO A 176 -15.43 -3.47 -24.50
CA PRO A 176 -13.99 -3.71 -24.46
C PRO A 176 -13.34 -3.37 -23.12
N VAL A 177 -13.74 -2.28 -22.47
CA VAL A 177 -13.20 -1.89 -21.15
C VAL A 177 -13.49 -2.98 -20.13
N LYS A 178 -14.72 -3.47 -20.08
CA LYS A 178 -15.11 -4.56 -19.17
C LYS A 178 -14.30 -5.83 -19.41
N ARG A 179 -14.12 -6.24 -20.67
CA ARG A 179 -13.29 -7.40 -21.01
C ARG A 179 -11.83 -7.21 -20.60
N ALA A 180 -11.29 -6.00 -20.75
CA ALA A 180 -9.94 -5.68 -20.33
C ALA A 180 -9.79 -5.75 -18.79
N VAL A 181 -10.75 -5.19 -18.03
CA VAL A 181 -10.75 -5.27 -16.56
C VAL A 181 -10.80 -6.73 -16.11
N ASP A 182 -11.70 -7.53 -16.69
CA ASP A 182 -11.84 -8.94 -16.35
C ASP A 182 -10.56 -9.72 -16.68
N TYR A 183 -9.94 -9.48 -17.84
CA TYR A 183 -8.66 -10.10 -18.20
C TYR A 183 -7.54 -9.72 -17.22
N ILE A 184 -7.39 -8.44 -16.90
CA ILE A 184 -6.33 -7.97 -16.01
C ILE A 184 -6.51 -8.56 -14.61
N ILE A 185 -7.72 -8.52 -14.04
CA ILE A 185 -7.96 -9.00 -12.67
C ILE A 185 -7.89 -10.53 -12.59
N ASP A 186 -8.61 -11.22 -13.46
CA ASP A 186 -8.84 -12.67 -13.30
C ASP A 186 -7.70 -13.51 -13.85
N THR A 187 -6.93 -12.97 -14.81
CA THR A 187 -5.81 -13.67 -15.43
C THR A 187 -4.47 -13.09 -14.98
N VAL A 188 -4.21 -11.81 -15.26
CA VAL A 188 -2.86 -11.24 -15.13
C VAL A 188 -2.51 -11.00 -13.67
N TYR A 189 -3.32 -10.25 -12.92
CA TYR A 189 -3.11 -10.01 -11.50
C TYR A 189 -3.04 -11.31 -10.71
N ARG A 190 -3.99 -12.22 -10.92
CA ARG A 190 -3.96 -13.54 -10.27
C ARG A 190 -2.67 -14.30 -10.53
N TYR A 191 -2.19 -14.32 -11.77
CA TYR A 191 -0.92 -14.95 -12.12
C TYR A 191 0.26 -14.27 -11.42
N CYS A 192 0.38 -12.94 -11.58
CA CYS A 192 1.48 -12.16 -11.04
C CYS A 192 1.54 -12.26 -9.51
N TYR A 193 0.41 -12.04 -8.84
CA TYR A 193 0.31 -12.12 -7.38
C TYR A 193 0.75 -13.50 -6.87
N ASN A 194 0.24 -14.59 -7.47
CA ASN A 194 0.60 -15.94 -7.05
C ASN A 194 2.09 -16.25 -7.26
N GLU A 195 2.70 -15.78 -8.36
CA GLU A 195 4.13 -15.92 -8.59
C GLU A 195 4.93 -15.19 -7.51
N PHE A 196 4.68 -13.89 -7.29
CA PHE A 196 5.40 -13.11 -6.29
C PHE A 196 5.18 -13.66 -4.88
N ARG A 197 3.95 -14.05 -4.54
CA ARG A 197 3.65 -14.68 -3.25
C ARG A 197 4.44 -15.97 -3.06
N SER A 198 4.59 -16.79 -4.10
CA SER A 198 5.38 -18.02 -4.06
C SER A 198 6.87 -17.74 -3.87
N LEU A 199 7.40 -16.69 -4.48
CA LEU A 199 8.79 -16.27 -4.28
C LEU A 199 9.04 -15.79 -2.85
N VAL A 200 8.13 -14.99 -2.29
CA VAL A 200 8.23 -14.46 -0.92
C VAL A 200 8.03 -15.55 0.14
N ALA A 201 7.15 -16.53 -0.11
CA ALA A 201 6.87 -17.63 0.82
C ALA A 201 8.11 -18.47 1.18
N CYS A 202 9.16 -18.42 0.36
CA CYS A 202 10.39 -19.17 0.57
C CYS A 202 11.16 -18.77 1.84
N THR A 203 10.93 -17.56 2.39
CA THR A 203 11.66 -17.04 3.56
C THR A 203 10.80 -16.88 4.80
N ALA A 204 9.49 -16.65 4.65
CA ALA A 204 8.55 -16.58 5.75
C ALA A 204 7.10 -16.83 5.27
N ASP A 205 6.22 -17.19 6.19
CA ASP A 205 4.77 -17.24 5.90
C ASP A 205 4.15 -15.83 5.80
N LEU A 206 4.91 -14.79 6.14
CA LEU A 206 4.48 -13.39 6.10
C LEU A 206 4.75 -12.75 4.74
N VAL A 207 3.81 -11.94 4.28
CA VAL A 207 3.98 -11.03 3.15
C VAL A 207 3.56 -9.63 3.57
N SER A 208 4.30 -8.62 3.09
CA SER A 208 4.12 -7.22 3.47
C SER A 208 3.69 -6.37 2.28
N ASP A 209 3.47 -5.08 2.51
CA ASP A 209 3.23 -4.09 1.47
C ASP A 209 4.07 -2.80 1.67
N TRP A 210 3.91 -1.82 0.77
CA TRP A 210 4.62 -0.54 0.85
C TRP A 210 4.13 0.38 1.97
N MET A 211 2.98 0.10 2.59
CA MET A 211 2.50 0.80 3.79
C MET A 211 3.17 0.28 5.07
N GLY A 212 3.78 -0.91 5.01
CA GLY A 212 4.34 -1.62 6.15
C GLY A 212 3.29 -2.42 6.92
N LEU A 213 2.12 -2.67 6.33
CA LEU A 213 1.22 -3.70 6.81
C LEU A 213 1.72 -5.06 6.32
N PHE A 214 1.41 -6.10 7.08
CA PHE A 214 1.77 -7.46 6.74
C PHE A 214 0.79 -8.45 7.36
N SER A 215 0.75 -9.66 6.80
CA SER A 215 -0.04 -10.75 7.35
C SER A 215 0.56 -12.09 6.96
N SER A 216 0.21 -13.13 7.71
CA SER A 216 0.26 -14.51 7.21
C SER A 216 -0.82 -14.71 6.14
N GLY A 217 -0.60 -15.65 5.22
CA GLY A 217 -1.51 -15.89 4.10
C GLY A 217 -1.34 -14.88 2.97
N ASN A 218 -2.41 -14.57 2.25
CA ASN A 218 -2.42 -13.59 1.16
C ASN A 218 -2.80 -12.21 1.69
N HIS A 219 -1.97 -11.22 1.35
CA HIS A 219 -2.16 -9.82 1.69
C HIS A 219 -1.71 -8.92 0.54
N ASP A 220 -2.45 -7.84 0.31
CA ASP A 220 -2.14 -6.81 -0.69
C ASP A 220 -2.90 -5.52 -0.40
N ILE A 221 -2.43 -4.42 -1.00
CA ILE A 221 -3.12 -3.14 -1.07
C ILE A 221 -3.93 -3.10 -2.36
N ILE A 222 -5.24 -2.96 -2.22
CA ILE A 222 -6.16 -2.77 -3.35
C ILE A 222 -6.25 -1.28 -3.67
N GLN A 223 -6.08 -0.95 -4.94
CA GLN A 223 -6.06 0.44 -5.40
C GLN A 223 -6.94 0.59 -6.65
N CYS A 224 -7.55 1.76 -6.78
CA CYS A 224 -8.25 2.17 -7.98
C CYS A 224 -8.37 3.70 -8.00
N ASP A 225 -7.31 4.40 -8.35
CA ASP A 225 -7.28 5.88 -8.40
C ASP A 225 -8.27 6.43 -9.44
N PHE A 226 -8.55 5.65 -10.49
CA PHE A 226 -9.53 6.00 -11.52
C PHE A 226 -10.93 6.29 -10.97
N ILE A 227 -11.28 5.81 -9.77
CA ILE A 227 -12.60 6.06 -9.16
C ILE A 227 -12.86 7.55 -8.91
N ALA A 228 -11.81 8.37 -8.77
CA ALA A 228 -11.92 9.82 -8.62
C ALA A 228 -12.55 10.49 -9.87
N LEU A 229 -12.43 9.85 -11.04
CA LEU A 229 -12.89 10.39 -12.33
C LEU A 229 -14.33 10.01 -12.69
N VAL A 230 -14.95 9.10 -11.93
CA VAL A 230 -16.26 8.53 -12.30
C VAL A 230 -17.34 8.72 -11.23
N GLY A 231 -18.60 8.72 -11.70
CA GLY A 231 -19.78 8.70 -10.82
C GLY A 231 -20.08 7.31 -10.27
N ALA A 232 -20.99 7.25 -9.28
CA ALA A 232 -21.33 6.01 -8.57
C ALA A 232 -21.74 4.85 -9.49
N GLN A 233 -22.52 5.14 -10.55
CA GLN A 233 -22.96 4.10 -11.50
C GLN A 233 -21.78 3.44 -12.22
N HIS A 234 -20.83 4.23 -12.74
CA HIS A 234 -19.64 3.69 -13.41
C HIS A 234 -18.68 3.02 -12.41
N PHE A 235 -18.59 3.52 -11.18
CA PHE A 235 -17.83 2.84 -10.14
C PHE A 235 -18.39 1.43 -9.88
N GLU A 236 -19.70 1.30 -9.67
CA GLU A 236 -20.36 0.02 -9.42
C GLU A 236 -20.26 -0.94 -10.61
N GLU A 237 -20.31 -0.42 -11.84
CA GLU A 237 -20.25 -1.27 -13.04
C GLU A 237 -18.84 -1.71 -13.42
N PHE A 238 -17.84 -0.81 -13.32
CA PHE A 238 -16.52 -1.03 -13.92
C PHE A 238 -15.37 -1.17 -12.92
N CYS A 239 -15.51 -0.67 -11.69
CA CYS A 239 -14.42 -0.66 -10.70
C CYS A 239 -14.69 -1.66 -9.57
N LEU A 240 -15.86 -1.56 -8.94
CA LEU A 240 -16.25 -2.36 -7.78
C LEU A 240 -16.13 -3.89 -8.01
N PRO A 241 -16.56 -4.46 -9.15
CA PRO A 241 -16.47 -5.91 -9.35
C PRO A 241 -15.02 -6.42 -9.37
N GLY A 242 -14.07 -5.61 -9.85
CA GLY A 242 -12.65 -5.94 -9.83
C GLY A 242 -12.07 -5.85 -8.42
N ILE A 243 -12.46 -4.84 -7.65
CA ILE A 243 -12.09 -4.68 -6.23
C ILE A 243 -12.58 -5.88 -5.41
N GLU A 244 -13.85 -6.27 -5.56
CA GLU A 244 -14.40 -7.42 -4.84
C GLU A 244 -13.70 -8.75 -5.20
N ARG A 245 -13.28 -8.93 -6.46
CA ARG A 245 -12.52 -10.11 -6.89
C ARG A 245 -11.13 -10.15 -6.29
N GLN A 246 -10.45 -9.01 -6.19
CA GLN A 246 -9.18 -8.90 -5.48
C GLN A 246 -9.36 -9.23 -4.00
N CYS A 247 -10.34 -8.61 -3.31
CA CYS A 247 -10.61 -8.92 -1.89
C CYS A 247 -10.79 -10.43 -1.64
N ARG A 248 -11.53 -11.13 -2.51
CA ARG A 248 -11.76 -12.59 -2.38
C ARG A 248 -10.51 -13.45 -2.53
N MET A 249 -9.42 -12.92 -3.08
CA MET A 249 -8.14 -13.63 -3.21
C MET A 249 -7.24 -13.45 -1.99
N LEU A 250 -7.53 -12.46 -1.16
CA LEU A 250 -6.70 -12.03 -0.04
C LEU A 250 -7.34 -12.47 1.28
N ASP A 251 -6.50 -12.91 2.23
CA ASP A 251 -6.93 -13.18 3.59
C ASP A 251 -7.04 -11.88 4.40
N THR A 252 -6.19 -10.91 4.08
CA THR A 252 -6.24 -9.55 4.63
C THR A 252 -6.07 -8.52 3.52
N SER A 253 -6.91 -7.50 3.51
CA SER A 253 -6.95 -6.51 2.44
C SER A 253 -7.14 -5.11 3.01
N VAL A 254 -6.50 -4.14 2.37
CA VAL A 254 -6.68 -2.72 2.62
C VAL A 254 -6.95 -2.01 1.30
N PHE A 255 -7.90 -1.07 1.28
CA PHE A 255 -8.16 -0.26 0.10
C PHE A 255 -7.51 1.12 0.26
N HIS A 256 -6.71 1.53 -0.73
CA HIS A 256 -6.14 2.86 -0.85
C HIS A 256 -7.21 3.86 -1.30
N LEU A 257 -7.76 4.65 -0.37
CA LEU A 257 -8.72 5.70 -0.71
C LEU A 257 -7.99 7.05 -0.85
N ASP A 258 -7.62 7.38 -2.09
CA ASP A 258 -6.89 8.60 -2.40
C ASP A 258 -7.80 9.79 -2.73
N GLY A 259 -7.75 10.78 -1.85
CA GLY A 259 -8.24 12.11 -2.10
C GLY A 259 -9.76 12.28 -1.97
N PRO A 260 -10.22 13.54 -1.94
CA PRO A 260 -11.62 13.87 -1.64
C PRO A 260 -12.61 13.38 -2.69
N ASP A 261 -12.18 13.29 -3.95
CA ASP A 261 -13.05 12.91 -5.05
C ASP A 261 -13.47 11.44 -4.97
N ALA A 262 -12.60 10.57 -4.43
CA ALA A 262 -12.88 9.16 -4.23
C ALA A 262 -13.87 8.90 -3.08
N VAL A 263 -13.99 9.81 -2.11
CA VAL A 263 -14.86 9.66 -0.91
C VAL A 263 -16.33 9.41 -1.25
N ARG A 264 -16.79 9.86 -2.42
CA ARG A 264 -18.16 9.61 -2.90
C ARG A 264 -18.50 8.12 -3.01
N HIS A 265 -17.49 7.26 -3.16
CA HIS A 265 -17.64 5.81 -3.29
C HIS A 265 -17.42 5.05 -1.98
N LEU A 266 -17.08 5.77 -0.90
CA LEU A 266 -16.72 5.16 0.39
C LEU A 266 -17.81 4.22 0.91
N ASP A 267 -19.08 4.61 0.88
CA ASP A 267 -20.16 3.76 1.44
C ASP A 267 -20.21 2.39 0.73
N ARG A 268 -20.06 2.38 -0.59
CA ARG A 268 -20.05 1.14 -1.36
C ARG A 268 -18.80 0.30 -1.07
N LEU A 269 -17.64 0.92 -0.84
CA LEU A 269 -16.42 0.22 -0.40
C LEU A 269 -16.60 -0.40 0.99
N LEU A 270 -17.22 0.32 1.93
CA LEU A 270 -17.46 -0.16 3.30
C LEU A 270 -18.40 -1.37 3.34
N GLU A 271 -19.27 -1.53 2.35
CA GLU A 271 -20.14 -2.69 2.19
C GLU A 271 -19.44 -3.94 1.61
N VAL A 272 -18.22 -3.81 1.05
CA VAL A 272 -17.45 -4.96 0.55
C VAL A 272 -17.05 -5.84 1.74
N ARG A 273 -17.68 -7.00 1.86
CA ARG A 273 -17.52 -7.89 3.02
C ARG A 273 -16.06 -8.28 3.26
N ASP A 274 -15.38 -8.69 2.20
CA ASP A 274 -14.01 -9.24 2.26
C ASP A 274 -12.93 -8.12 2.25
N LEU A 275 -13.33 -6.84 2.30
CA LEU A 275 -12.41 -5.72 2.49
C LEU A 275 -12.13 -5.51 3.99
N GLY A 276 -10.88 -5.66 4.43
CA GLY A 276 -10.52 -5.59 5.85
C GLY A 276 -10.38 -4.17 6.39
N ALA A 277 -9.69 -3.30 5.64
CA ALA A 277 -9.36 -1.94 6.08
C ALA A 277 -9.47 -0.90 4.96
N ILE A 278 -9.54 0.37 5.35
CA ILE A 278 -9.39 1.53 4.47
C ILE A 278 -8.13 2.29 4.90
N GLN A 279 -7.25 2.58 3.94
CA GLN A 279 -6.29 3.66 4.08
C GLN A 279 -6.92 4.96 3.62
N TRP A 280 -6.86 6.01 4.43
CA TRP A 280 -7.26 7.35 4.00
C TRP A 280 -6.04 8.21 3.66
N VAL A 281 -6.03 8.78 2.44
CA VAL A 281 -5.06 9.77 2.01
C VAL A 281 -5.80 11.07 1.67
N PRO A 282 -5.54 12.19 2.37
CA PRO A 282 -6.21 13.46 2.09
C PRO A 282 -6.02 14.02 0.67
N GLY A 283 -4.94 13.64 0.00
CA GLY A 283 -4.49 14.23 -1.27
C GLY A 283 -3.65 15.50 -1.08
N ALA A 284 -2.90 15.87 -2.14
CA ALA A 284 -1.96 16.98 -2.09
C ALA A 284 -2.63 18.33 -1.75
N GLY A 285 -2.04 19.06 -0.79
CA GLY A 285 -2.51 20.38 -0.37
C GLY A 285 -3.82 20.38 0.44
N LYS A 286 -4.29 19.22 0.89
CA LYS A 286 -5.47 19.09 1.77
C LYS A 286 -5.07 19.05 3.24
N PRO A 287 -6.01 19.31 4.17
CA PRO A 287 -5.74 19.16 5.60
C PRO A 287 -5.24 17.75 5.95
N PRO A 288 -4.42 17.60 7.01
CA PRO A 288 -3.99 16.29 7.53
C PRO A 288 -5.18 15.45 8.00
N ALA A 289 -4.94 14.20 8.39
CA ALA A 289 -5.99 13.23 8.75
C ALA A 289 -7.03 13.78 9.75
N VAL A 290 -6.61 14.60 10.72
CA VAL A 290 -7.51 15.24 11.70
C VAL A 290 -8.57 16.16 11.06
N GLY A 291 -8.30 16.74 9.89
CA GLY A 291 -9.29 17.51 9.12
C GLY A 291 -10.40 16.65 8.49
N TRP A 292 -10.28 15.32 8.55
CA TRP A 292 -11.17 14.36 7.89
C TRP A 292 -11.88 13.42 8.86
N LEU A 293 -11.96 13.77 10.15
CA LEU A 293 -12.64 12.97 11.17
C LEU A 293 -14.03 12.44 10.77
N PRO A 294 -14.90 13.17 10.03
CA PRO A 294 -16.15 12.59 9.55
C PRO A 294 -15.98 11.38 8.62
N VAL A 295 -14.98 11.39 7.73
CA VAL A 295 -14.64 10.26 6.85
C VAL A 295 -14.08 9.11 7.68
N LEU A 296 -13.12 9.40 8.56
CA LEU A 296 -12.47 8.40 9.42
C LEU A 296 -13.47 7.69 10.35
N LYS A 297 -14.41 8.44 10.92
CA LYS A 297 -15.49 7.89 11.76
C LYS A 297 -16.42 6.96 10.99
N ARG A 298 -16.73 7.27 9.72
CA ARG A 298 -17.56 6.38 8.87
C ARG A 298 -16.88 5.03 8.65
N VAL A 299 -15.56 5.01 8.42
CA VAL A 299 -14.78 3.77 8.29
C VAL A 299 -14.91 2.92 9.56
N GLN A 300 -14.67 3.51 10.74
CA GLN A 300 -14.75 2.80 12.01
C GLN A 300 -16.17 2.32 12.34
N GLN A 301 -17.19 3.13 12.03
CA GLN A 301 -18.61 2.78 12.24
C GLN A 301 -19.05 1.58 11.39
N ALA A 302 -18.45 1.40 10.21
CA ALA A 302 -18.66 0.22 9.38
C ALA A 302 -17.88 -1.02 9.86
N GLY A 303 -17.12 -0.91 10.95
CA GLY A 303 -16.33 -2.01 11.52
C GLY A 303 -15.09 -2.37 10.70
N LYS A 304 -14.64 -1.48 9.80
CA LYS A 304 -13.41 -1.69 9.01
C LYS A 304 -12.20 -1.18 9.78
N GLY A 305 -11.05 -1.82 9.53
CA GLY A 305 -9.76 -1.27 9.95
C GLY A 305 -9.50 0.08 9.28
N LEU A 306 -8.73 0.94 9.94
CA LEU A 306 -8.38 2.26 9.46
C LEU A 306 -6.87 2.46 9.52
N TYR A 307 -6.27 2.81 8.39
CA TYR A 307 -4.90 3.27 8.30
C TYR A 307 -4.88 4.75 7.95
N ILE A 308 -4.15 5.55 8.71
CA ILE A 308 -3.90 6.97 8.41
C ILE A 308 -2.42 7.30 8.58
N SER A 309 -1.98 8.33 7.87
CA SER A 309 -0.73 9.02 8.18
C SER A 309 -1.04 10.32 8.92
N SER A 310 -0.23 10.66 9.91
CA SER A 310 -0.44 11.87 10.72
C SER A 310 0.87 12.40 11.30
N PRO A 311 1.05 13.73 11.38
CA PRO A 311 2.11 14.28 12.22
C PRO A 311 1.82 13.92 13.69
N PRO A 312 2.86 13.73 14.53
CA PRO A 312 2.69 13.31 15.92
C PRO A 312 1.91 14.30 16.78
N GLU A 313 1.91 15.59 16.43
CA GLU A 313 1.18 16.65 17.11
C GLU A 313 -0.34 16.47 17.05
N ASP A 314 -0.84 15.88 15.95
CA ASP A 314 -2.28 15.68 15.73
C ASP A 314 -2.79 14.38 16.38
N VAL A 315 -1.89 13.48 16.78
CA VAL A 315 -2.24 12.15 17.30
C VAL A 315 -3.12 12.22 18.56
N PRO A 316 -2.85 13.10 19.56
CA PRO A 316 -3.75 13.25 20.70
C PRO A 316 -5.19 13.61 20.30
N GLU A 317 -5.38 14.58 19.39
CA GLU A 317 -6.73 14.99 18.92
C GLU A 317 -7.43 13.85 18.15
N ILE A 318 -6.68 13.12 17.32
CA ILE A 318 -7.19 11.93 16.64
C ILE A 318 -7.74 10.92 17.66
N LEU A 319 -7.02 10.69 18.76
CA LEU A 319 -7.39 9.72 19.79
C LEU A 319 -8.55 10.17 20.70
N GLU A 320 -8.86 11.47 20.75
CA GLU A 320 -10.08 11.97 21.40
C GLU A 320 -11.34 11.67 20.58
N HIS A 321 -11.19 11.44 19.27
CA HIS A 321 -12.30 11.34 18.34
C HIS A 321 -12.45 9.97 17.67
N LEU A 322 -11.38 9.19 17.58
CA LEU A 322 -11.37 7.87 16.97
C LEU A 322 -11.06 6.79 18.01
N SER A 323 -11.66 5.62 17.80
CA SER A 323 -11.31 4.44 18.56
C SER A 323 -9.89 3.99 18.21
N SER A 324 -9.12 3.51 19.19
CA SER A 324 -7.83 2.85 18.94
C SER A 324 -7.96 1.45 18.35
N ARG A 325 -9.15 0.85 18.44
CA ARG A 325 -9.44 -0.49 17.91
C ARG A 325 -9.40 -0.49 16.39
N GLY A 326 -8.56 -1.34 15.80
CA GLY A 326 -8.40 -1.43 14.34
C GLY A 326 -7.86 -0.15 13.71
N LEU A 327 -7.12 0.68 14.46
CA LEU A 327 -6.49 1.90 13.96
C LEU A 327 -4.97 1.71 13.87
N MET A 328 -4.40 2.00 12.70
CA MET A 328 -2.98 2.09 12.45
C MET A 328 -2.64 3.54 12.08
N ILE A 329 -1.66 4.12 12.75
CA ILE A 329 -1.17 5.48 12.48
C ILE A 329 0.29 5.40 12.04
N ALA A 330 0.55 5.76 10.79
CA ALA A 330 1.91 6.06 10.33
C ALA A 330 2.29 7.48 10.76
N VAL A 331 3.27 7.58 11.65
CA VAL A 331 3.68 8.88 12.19
C VAL A 331 4.60 9.57 11.19
N GLU A 332 4.21 10.73 10.71
CA GLU A 332 4.91 11.52 9.68
C GLU A 332 6.10 12.28 10.28
N ARG A 333 6.97 11.58 11.01
CA ARG A 333 8.19 12.13 11.57
C ARG A 333 9.28 11.05 11.63
N LEU A 334 10.46 11.39 11.12
CA LEU A 334 11.69 10.68 11.48
C LEU A 334 12.22 11.27 12.80
N PHE A 335 12.04 10.55 13.90
CA PHE A 335 12.51 11.00 15.22
C PHE A 335 14.04 10.99 15.29
N GLU A 336 14.64 11.89 16.07
CA GLU A 336 16.09 12.04 16.13
C GLU A 336 16.78 10.90 16.89
N SER A 337 16.05 10.19 17.75
CA SER A 337 16.58 9.06 18.52
C SER A 337 15.49 8.10 18.96
N VAL A 338 15.90 6.89 19.38
CA VAL A 338 14.99 5.91 20.01
C VAL A 338 14.29 6.48 21.24
N ALA A 339 15.02 7.23 22.08
CA ALA A 339 14.46 7.80 23.31
C ALA A 339 13.32 8.81 23.04
N GLU A 340 13.43 9.59 21.97
CA GLU A 340 12.38 10.52 21.55
C GLU A 340 11.15 9.77 21.02
N GLY A 341 11.36 8.76 20.17
CA GLY A 341 10.28 7.92 19.65
C GLY A 341 9.53 7.16 20.75
N GLU A 342 10.25 6.60 21.72
CA GLU A 342 9.63 5.96 22.89
C GLU A 342 8.89 6.94 23.79
N ALA A 343 9.39 8.18 23.93
CA ALA A 343 8.69 9.21 24.71
C ALA A 343 7.33 9.55 24.08
N PHE A 344 7.29 9.69 22.75
CA PHE A 344 6.04 9.83 22.00
C PHE A 344 5.11 8.63 22.20
N MET A 345 5.62 7.40 22.11
CA MET A 345 4.80 6.19 22.35
C MET A 345 4.18 6.17 23.75
N ARG A 346 4.95 6.53 24.79
CA ARG A 346 4.44 6.61 26.17
C ARG A 346 3.35 7.67 26.32
N GLU A 347 3.43 8.78 25.59
CA GLU A 347 2.38 9.79 25.56
C GLU A 347 1.10 9.28 24.90
N VAL A 348 1.21 8.57 23.77
CA VAL A 348 0.06 7.92 23.11
C VAL A 348 -0.61 6.93 24.07
N GLU A 349 0.17 6.07 24.72
CA GLU A 349 -0.36 5.11 25.70
C GLU A 349 -1.06 5.80 26.87
N ARG A 350 -0.49 6.91 27.38
CA ARG A 350 -1.10 7.71 28.45
C ARG A 350 -2.43 8.31 28.00
N THR A 351 -2.55 8.75 26.75
CA THR A 351 -3.76 9.34 26.18
C THR A 351 -4.87 8.31 26.00
N CYS A 352 -4.53 7.05 25.69
CA CYS A 352 -5.52 5.97 25.56
C CYS A 352 -6.01 5.40 26.92
N ARG A 353 -5.24 5.55 28.01
CA ARG A 353 -5.63 5.06 29.36
C ARG A 353 -6.95 5.68 29.91
N PRO A 354 -7.18 7.02 29.86
CA PRO A 354 -8.41 7.64 30.35
C PRO A 354 -9.69 7.14 29.68
N HIS A 355 -9.65 6.77 28.39
CA HIS A 355 -10.83 6.31 27.66
C HIS A 355 -11.32 4.91 28.04
N ARG A 356 -10.52 4.13 28.80
CA ARG A 356 -10.94 2.82 29.33
C ARG A 356 -11.98 2.91 30.45
N GLN A 357 -12.13 4.04 31.14
CA GLN A 357 -13.07 4.16 32.26
C GLN A 357 -14.47 4.65 31.85
N VAL A 358 -14.65 5.20 30.64
CA VAL A 358 -15.92 5.85 30.24
C VAL A 358 -16.80 4.95 29.37
N LEU A 359 -16.25 3.91 28.73
CA LEU A 359 -17.01 2.96 27.90
C LEU A 359 -17.33 1.63 28.61
N GLY A 360 -17.10 1.57 29.92
CA GLY A 360 -17.36 0.41 30.78
C GLY A 360 -18.60 0.54 31.67
N SER A 361 -19.58 1.35 31.27
CA SER A 361 -20.88 1.50 31.96
C SER A 361 -22.04 1.24 31.03
#